data_AF-A0A850BPZ1-F1
#
_entry.id   AF-A0A850BPZ1-F1
#
_cell.length_a   1.000
_cell.length_b   1.000
_cell.length_c   1.000
_cell.angle_alpha   90.00
_cell.angle_beta   90.00
_cell.angle_gamma   90.00
#
_symmetry.space_group_name_H-M   'P 1'
#
loop_
_entity.id
_entity.type
_entity.pdbx_description
1 polymer ?
#
loop_
_entity_poly.entity_id
_entity_poly.type
_entity_poly.pdbx_seq_one_letter_code
_entity_poly.pdbx_strand_id
1 'polypeptide(L)'
;MIVVVDVRIRGERLLDLSGKHVASYLAAMVESAALWGLLLFAASSRRGPFRWIASLLFVLLAALAVGGQLYFHRQYSTYLNLDATLFGTSFSESLFSQLRADGKNFLTSVVPPILLATALVWVGRSIIRPRGSRVSRFARYAAPIAVCAALVIPCSYRTVQASTPDVIYLHAVGGLLKELVGVKTTAQIRPGLRTPPAMPELHPAPRATVPGVPHRNILFILTESVRSDVHCSEHRESCPNAPGVNAAVPGRIPLLQMRSTSSTTAIQLAVLWSGLPPIATREELHTAPLLFDYAHAAGFDNAYWTSHHMMFANSRLYVQDLPTSHQCGATDLDPLADIDLGGPDELLTLRVKRDLGQMREPFFAVAHFGNTHVPYRIDPTDAPFQPSLESKAPDDNEAYRNFYKNAVYLQDRTIADLIRFVRSSPFGERTVIVFTSDHGEAFREHGQLGHTGAMLDEEIHVPAWIDAPPGMLGEAEEAALRELRERPVFHTDVTPTILDLMGLWDEPQIAPFRTKMIGQSLLRDGYEDKPIPLSNCTGIWGCAFKNWGMMQGSLKLEAREWDRAWHCYDVLADPMEQRDLGAAACGGLAPMADALFGGVPGAH
;
A
#
# COMPACT_ATOMS: atom_id res chain seq x y z
N MET A 1 -34.27 3.34 -7.89
CA MET A 1 -33.34 4.43 -7.51
C MET A 1 -31.92 3.93 -7.41
N ILE A 2 -31.62 2.93 -6.58
CA ILE A 2 -30.26 2.42 -6.39
C ILE A 2 -29.58 2.13 -7.74
N VAL A 3 -30.26 1.39 -8.62
CA VAL A 3 -29.78 1.12 -10.00
C VAL A 3 -29.57 2.40 -10.81
N VAL A 4 -30.43 3.42 -10.68
CA VAL A 4 -30.27 4.70 -11.41
C VAL A 4 -29.04 5.46 -10.93
N VAL A 5 -28.80 5.46 -9.61
CA VAL A 5 -27.61 6.06 -9.01
C VAL A 5 -26.36 5.31 -9.44
N ASP A 6 -26.40 3.98 -9.43
CA ASP A 6 -25.29 3.13 -9.85
C ASP A 6 -24.95 3.31 -11.34
N VAL A 7 -25.95 3.35 -12.22
CA VAL A 7 -25.76 3.67 -13.65
C VAL A 7 -25.17 5.06 -13.86
N ARG A 8 -25.52 6.04 -13.03
CA ARG A 8 -24.92 7.38 -13.10
C ARG A 8 -23.44 7.38 -12.69
N ILE A 9 -23.05 6.51 -11.76
CA ILE A 9 -21.71 6.47 -11.18
C ILE A 9 -20.78 5.55 -11.98
N ARG A 10 -21.26 4.37 -12.36
CA ARG A 10 -20.49 3.28 -12.99
C ARG A 10 -21.06 2.86 -14.35
N GLY A 11 -21.85 3.70 -15.02
CA GLY A 11 -22.57 3.33 -16.24
C GLY A 11 -21.67 2.68 -17.29
N GLU A 12 -20.49 3.24 -17.53
CA GLU A 12 -19.51 2.68 -18.48
C GLU A 12 -19.02 1.29 -18.04
N ARG A 13 -18.57 1.14 -16.79
CA ARG A 13 -18.17 -0.17 -16.22
C ARG A 13 -19.31 -1.21 -16.26
N LEU A 14 -20.56 -0.77 -16.10
CA LEU A 14 -21.73 -1.65 -16.19
C LEU A 14 -21.99 -2.13 -17.61
N LEU A 15 -21.76 -1.27 -18.62
CA LEU A 15 -21.86 -1.64 -20.03
C LEU A 15 -20.80 -2.65 -20.43
N ASP A 16 -19.65 -2.62 -19.77
CA ASP A 16 -18.60 -3.60 -20.00
C ASP A 16 -18.96 -4.98 -19.44
N LEU A 17 -19.88 -5.13 -18.48
CA LEU A 17 -20.20 -6.44 -17.89
C LEU A 17 -20.59 -7.47 -18.97
N SER A 18 -20.04 -8.69 -18.83
CA SER A 18 -20.28 -9.78 -19.79
C SER A 18 -20.47 -11.13 -19.09
N GLY A 19 -21.14 -12.06 -19.77
CA GLY A 19 -21.34 -13.43 -19.31
C GLY A 19 -21.98 -13.53 -17.92
N LYS A 20 -21.32 -14.26 -17.02
CA LYS A 20 -21.78 -14.49 -15.63
C LYS A 20 -21.98 -13.20 -14.84
N HIS A 21 -21.23 -12.13 -15.15
CA HIS A 21 -21.29 -10.87 -14.42
C HIS A 21 -22.60 -10.10 -14.68
N VAL A 22 -23.15 -10.17 -15.90
CA VAL A 22 -24.47 -9.61 -16.19
C VAL A 22 -25.55 -10.34 -15.40
N ALA A 23 -25.51 -11.68 -15.39
CA ALA A 23 -26.45 -12.49 -14.63
C ALA A 23 -26.38 -12.18 -13.13
N SER A 24 -25.18 -11.98 -12.61
CA SER A 24 -24.96 -11.54 -11.23
C SER A 24 -25.59 -10.19 -10.92
N TYR A 25 -25.36 -9.19 -11.77
CA TYR A 25 -25.91 -7.86 -11.57
C TYR A 25 -27.44 -7.88 -11.59
N LEU A 26 -28.04 -8.64 -12.51
CA LEU A 26 -29.49 -8.86 -12.56
C LEU A 26 -30.02 -9.59 -11.32
N ALA A 27 -29.30 -10.58 -10.81
CA ALA A 27 -29.65 -11.27 -9.57
C ALA A 27 -29.61 -10.31 -8.36
N ALA A 28 -28.56 -9.46 -8.28
CA ALA A 28 -28.45 -8.43 -7.25
C ALA A 28 -29.58 -7.39 -7.33
N MET A 29 -30.04 -7.03 -8.53
CA MET A 29 -31.22 -6.17 -8.69
C MET A 29 -32.49 -6.82 -8.11
N VAL A 30 -32.67 -8.13 -8.29
CA VAL A 30 -33.81 -8.88 -7.73
C VAL A 30 -33.70 -8.96 -6.20
N GLU A 31 -32.52 -9.25 -5.68
CA GLU A 31 -32.26 -9.28 -4.23
C GLU A 31 -32.52 -7.91 -3.59
N SER A 32 -31.94 -6.84 -4.17
CA SER A 32 -32.16 -5.45 -3.76
C SER A 32 -33.66 -5.13 -3.75
N ALA A 33 -34.38 -5.43 -4.83
CA ALA A 33 -35.82 -5.19 -4.92
C ALA A 33 -36.61 -5.96 -3.85
N ALA A 34 -36.26 -7.23 -3.59
CA ALA A 34 -36.90 -8.05 -2.56
C ALA A 34 -36.65 -7.49 -1.16
N LEU A 35 -35.39 -7.17 -0.83
CA LEU A 35 -35.00 -6.62 0.46
C LEU A 35 -35.71 -5.29 0.75
N TRP A 36 -35.53 -4.30 -0.12
CA TRP A 36 -36.10 -2.96 0.07
C TRP A 36 -37.62 -2.98 -0.01
N GLY A 37 -38.19 -3.80 -0.90
CA GLY A 37 -39.64 -3.97 -1.04
C GLY A 37 -40.28 -4.54 0.23
N LEU A 38 -39.72 -5.62 0.78
CA LEU A 38 -40.22 -6.24 2.01
C LEU A 38 -40.07 -5.30 3.21
N LEU A 39 -38.91 -4.64 3.36
CA LEU A 39 -38.67 -3.68 4.44
C LEU A 39 -39.59 -2.47 4.35
N LEU A 40 -39.75 -1.85 3.18
CA LEU A 40 -40.63 -0.70 2.99
C LEU A 40 -42.09 -1.07 3.23
N PHE A 41 -42.52 -2.24 2.75
CA PHE A 41 -43.88 -2.74 2.99
C PHE A 41 -44.14 -2.98 4.49
N ALA A 42 -43.17 -3.57 5.20
CA ALA A 42 -43.23 -3.73 6.65
C ALA A 42 -43.27 -2.37 7.38
N ALA A 43 -42.41 -1.42 7.01
CA ALA A 43 -42.32 -0.07 7.57
C ALA A 43 -43.56 0.78 7.31
N SER A 44 -44.31 0.48 6.24
CA SER A 44 -45.57 1.14 5.87
C SER A 44 -46.77 0.74 6.76
N SER A 45 -46.57 -0.20 7.72
CA SER A 45 -47.60 -0.60 8.68
C SER A 45 -48.05 0.57 9.57
N ARG A 46 -49.37 0.76 9.72
CA ARG A 46 -49.94 1.86 10.53
C ARG A 46 -50.10 1.56 12.03
N ARG A 47 -49.99 0.30 12.45
CA ARG A 47 -50.20 -0.14 13.85
C ARG A 47 -49.13 -1.14 14.29
N GLY A 48 -48.90 -1.21 15.60
CA GLY A 48 -47.97 -2.15 16.23
C GLY A 48 -46.53 -1.62 16.34
N PRO A 49 -45.74 -2.11 17.31
CA PRO A 49 -44.37 -1.64 17.56
C PRO A 49 -43.41 -1.97 16.40
N PHE A 50 -43.66 -3.08 15.70
CA PHE A 50 -42.83 -3.53 14.57
C PHE A 50 -42.69 -2.51 13.44
N ARG A 51 -43.68 -1.61 13.25
CA ARG A 51 -43.58 -0.55 12.22
C ARG A 51 -42.40 0.38 12.47
N TRP A 52 -42.11 0.68 13.74
CA TRP A 52 -41.03 1.59 14.11
C TRP A 52 -39.68 0.90 13.94
N ILE A 53 -39.59 -0.38 14.32
CA ILE A 53 -38.41 -1.21 14.09
C ILE A 53 -38.10 -1.30 12.59
N ALA A 54 -39.09 -1.65 11.77
CA ALA A 54 -38.92 -1.75 10.32
C ALA A 54 -38.60 -0.39 9.67
N SER A 55 -39.17 0.72 10.16
CA SER A 55 -38.86 2.06 9.65
C SER A 55 -37.44 2.49 10.01
N LEU A 56 -37.04 2.26 11.26
CA LEU A 56 -35.68 2.53 11.73
C LEU A 56 -34.68 1.72 10.92
N LEU A 57 -34.93 0.41 10.75
CA LEU A 57 -34.06 -0.47 9.99
C LEU A 57 -33.98 -0.06 8.52
N PHE A 58 -35.10 0.29 7.89
CA PHE A 58 -35.12 0.76 6.50
C PHE A 58 -34.32 2.06 6.31
N VAL A 59 -34.51 3.04 7.19
CA VAL A 59 -33.78 4.32 7.11
C VAL A 59 -32.30 4.13 7.44
N LEU A 60 -31.97 3.35 8.46
CA LEU A 60 -30.59 3.06 8.87
C LEU A 60 -29.84 2.31 7.76
N LEU A 61 -30.43 1.26 7.20
CA LEU A 61 -29.81 0.54 6.09
C LEU A 61 -29.66 1.45 4.86
N ALA A 62 -30.62 2.34 4.58
CA ALA A 62 -30.47 3.27 3.45
C ALA A 62 -29.32 4.26 3.67
N ALA A 63 -29.19 4.77 4.90
CA ALA A 63 -28.10 5.64 5.30
C ALA A 63 -26.74 4.95 5.12
N LEU A 64 -26.62 3.70 5.60
CA LEU A 64 -25.37 2.95 5.59
C LEU A 64 -25.05 2.35 4.22
N ALA A 65 -25.97 1.57 3.64
CA ALA A 65 -25.72 0.82 2.40
C ALA A 65 -25.73 1.69 1.14
N VAL A 66 -26.53 2.76 1.11
CA VAL A 66 -26.53 3.69 -0.03
C VAL A 66 -25.66 4.91 0.26
N GLY A 67 -25.84 5.55 1.41
CA GLY A 67 -25.04 6.73 1.77
C GLY A 67 -23.57 6.43 2.00
N GLY A 68 -23.24 5.30 2.66
CA GLY A 68 -21.87 4.84 2.84
C GLY A 68 -21.19 4.47 1.52
N GLN A 69 -21.89 3.82 0.58
CA GLN A 69 -21.33 3.53 -0.74
C GLN A 69 -21.13 4.78 -1.59
N LEU A 70 -22.07 5.73 -1.54
CA LEU A 70 -21.92 7.03 -2.21
C LEU A 70 -20.69 7.78 -1.69
N TYR A 71 -20.52 7.78 -0.36
CA TYR A 71 -19.37 8.38 0.30
C TYR A 71 -18.06 7.70 -0.13
N PHE A 72 -17.98 6.38 0.04
CA PHE A 72 -16.78 5.61 -0.27
C PHE A 72 -16.40 5.71 -1.75
N HIS A 73 -17.39 5.69 -2.65
CA HIS A 73 -17.14 5.87 -4.08
C HIS A 73 -16.68 7.29 -4.43
N ARG A 74 -17.25 8.33 -3.80
CA ARG A 74 -16.77 9.71 -4.00
C ARG A 74 -15.30 9.84 -3.59
N GLN A 75 -14.90 9.04 -2.60
CA GLN A 75 -13.58 9.08 -2.01
C GLN A 75 -12.54 8.30 -2.83
N TYR A 76 -12.88 7.07 -3.22
CA TYR A 76 -11.94 6.08 -3.77
C TYR A 76 -12.28 5.59 -5.19
N SER A 77 -13.32 6.14 -5.83
CA SER A 77 -13.77 5.75 -7.19
C SER A 77 -14.09 4.25 -7.35
N THR A 78 -14.43 3.60 -6.24
CA THR A 78 -14.78 2.18 -6.13
C THR A 78 -15.77 1.98 -4.98
N TYR A 79 -16.52 0.88 -4.97
CA TYR A 79 -17.39 0.56 -3.83
C TYR A 79 -16.67 -0.18 -2.71
N LEU A 80 -17.13 0.04 -1.48
CA LEU A 80 -16.66 -0.69 -0.30
C LEU A 80 -17.12 -2.14 -0.42
N ASN A 81 -16.20 -3.03 -0.81
CA ASN A 81 -16.44 -4.47 -0.92
C ASN A 81 -15.93 -5.19 0.34
N LEU A 82 -16.08 -6.52 0.35
CA LEU A 82 -15.66 -7.35 1.49
C LEU A 82 -14.16 -7.24 1.73
N ASP A 83 -13.34 -7.28 0.68
CA ASP A 83 -11.89 -7.31 0.81
C ASP A 83 -11.37 -5.98 1.38
N ALA A 84 -11.89 -4.84 0.91
CA ALA A 84 -11.61 -3.52 1.49
C ALA A 84 -12.09 -3.40 2.95
N THR A 85 -13.22 -4.03 3.29
CA THR A 85 -13.74 -4.02 4.69
C THR A 85 -12.86 -4.86 5.61
N LEU A 86 -12.34 -5.98 5.13
CA LEU A 86 -11.47 -6.87 5.89
C LEU A 86 -10.02 -6.38 5.92
N PHE A 87 -9.60 -5.52 5.00
CA PHE A 87 -8.26 -4.92 5.03
C PHE A 87 -8.08 -3.97 6.23
N GLY A 88 -9.17 -3.32 6.68
CA GLY A 88 -9.17 -2.52 7.90
C GLY A 88 -8.95 -3.36 9.16
N THR A 89 -7.93 -3.01 9.95
CA THR A 89 -7.56 -3.72 11.19
C THR A 89 -8.54 -3.47 12.34
N SER A 90 -9.21 -2.30 12.36
CA SER A 90 -10.32 -1.98 13.27
C SER A 90 -11.41 -1.12 12.60
N PHE A 91 -12.63 -1.65 12.50
CA PHE A 91 -13.76 -0.96 11.86
C PHE A 91 -14.15 0.32 12.60
N SER A 92 -14.11 0.32 13.93
CA SER A 92 -14.55 1.45 14.76
C SER A 92 -13.60 2.64 14.68
N GLU A 93 -12.29 2.42 14.77
CA GLU A 93 -11.33 3.54 14.73
C GLU A 93 -11.26 4.13 13.34
N SER A 94 -11.26 3.28 12.30
CA SER A 94 -11.39 3.72 10.90
C SER A 94 -12.62 4.61 10.69
N LEU A 95 -13.79 4.21 11.22
CA LEU A 95 -15.02 4.98 11.08
C LEU A 95 -14.97 6.31 11.84
N PHE A 96 -14.53 6.34 13.10
CA PHE A 96 -14.49 7.58 13.89
C PHE A 96 -13.41 8.55 13.40
N SER A 97 -12.25 8.03 12.98
CA SER A 97 -11.19 8.82 12.35
C SER A 97 -11.69 9.47 11.06
N GLN A 98 -12.34 8.68 10.19
CA GLN A 98 -12.90 9.21 8.95
C GLN A 98 -14.02 10.24 9.20
N LEU A 99 -14.87 10.01 10.19
CA LEU A 99 -15.90 10.99 10.59
C LEU A 99 -15.30 12.28 11.16
N ARG A 100 -14.15 12.20 11.83
CA ARG A 100 -13.45 13.37 12.36
C ARG A 100 -12.78 14.17 11.24
N ALA A 101 -12.09 13.50 10.34
CA ALA A 101 -11.38 14.13 9.22
C ALA A 101 -12.34 14.68 8.16
N ASP A 102 -13.45 13.99 7.90
CA ASP A 102 -14.28 14.24 6.72
C ASP A 102 -15.80 14.17 6.98
N GLY A 103 -16.20 14.37 8.24
CA GLY A 103 -17.59 14.23 8.69
C GLY A 103 -18.60 15.08 7.92
N LYS A 104 -18.20 16.27 7.44
CA LYS A 104 -19.06 17.11 6.59
C LYS A 104 -19.41 16.39 5.28
N ASN A 105 -18.41 15.87 4.56
CA ASN A 105 -18.63 15.19 3.30
C ASN A 105 -19.35 13.85 3.48
N PHE A 106 -19.08 13.15 4.58
CA PHE A 106 -19.86 11.98 5.00
C PHE A 106 -21.34 12.33 5.17
N LEU A 107 -21.66 13.38 5.93
CA LEU A 107 -23.03 13.85 6.13
C LEU A 107 -23.71 14.23 4.80
N THR A 108 -23.01 14.93 3.90
CA THR A 108 -23.58 15.28 2.58
C THR A 108 -23.94 14.05 1.73
N SER A 109 -23.25 12.94 1.93
CA SER A 109 -23.50 11.67 1.21
C SER A 109 -24.63 10.85 1.85
N VAL A 110 -24.79 10.94 3.18
CA VAL A 110 -25.73 10.12 3.96
C VAL A 110 -27.10 10.80 4.15
N VAL A 111 -27.15 12.13 4.23
CA VAL A 111 -28.41 12.88 4.42
C VAL A 111 -29.43 12.65 3.30
N PRO A 112 -29.09 12.69 1.99
CA PRO A 112 -30.07 12.49 0.94
C PRO A 112 -30.75 11.11 0.97
N PRO A 113 -30.02 9.98 1.14
CA PRO A 113 -30.64 8.67 1.38
C PRO A 113 -31.57 8.63 2.59
N ILE A 114 -31.21 9.29 3.71
CA ILE A 114 -32.06 9.36 4.92
C ILE A 114 -33.38 10.09 4.61
N LEU A 115 -33.30 11.28 4.00
CA LEU A 115 -34.47 12.09 3.68
C LEU A 115 -35.40 11.35 2.73
N LEU A 116 -34.84 10.71 1.70
CA LEU A 116 -35.63 9.94 0.76
C LEU A 116 -36.24 8.70 1.41
N ALA A 117 -35.49 7.92 2.19
CA ALA A 117 -36.01 6.74 2.87
C ALA A 117 -37.15 7.12 3.82
N THR A 118 -37.00 8.23 4.54
CA THR A 118 -38.04 8.77 5.43
C THR A 118 -39.29 9.19 4.64
N ALA A 119 -39.10 9.89 3.51
CA ALA A 119 -40.19 10.26 2.61
C ALA A 119 -40.90 9.03 2.04
N LEU A 120 -40.17 7.98 1.63
CA LEU A 120 -40.74 6.73 1.14
C LEU A 120 -41.56 6.01 2.22
N VAL A 121 -41.10 5.99 3.48
CA VAL A 121 -41.89 5.44 4.59
C VAL A 121 -43.16 6.27 4.81
N TRP A 122 -43.07 7.60 4.77
CA TRP A 122 -44.22 8.49 4.92
C TRP A 122 -45.26 8.29 3.81
N VAL A 123 -44.81 8.31 2.55
CA VAL A 123 -45.64 8.03 1.36
C VAL A 123 -46.20 6.60 1.43
N GLY A 124 -45.39 5.60 1.75
CA GLY A 124 -45.79 4.21 1.89
C GLY A 124 -46.90 4.02 2.92
N ARG A 125 -46.82 4.71 4.06
CA ARG A 125 -47.90 4.72 5.08
C ARG A 125 -49.18 5.37 4.57
N SER A 126 -49.10 6.33 3.65
CA SER A 126 -50.26 7.01 3.07
C SER A 126 -50.98 6.13 2.04
N ILE A 127 -50.22 5.41 1.21
CA ILE A 127 -50.73 4.61 0.08
C ILE A 127 -51.07 3.17 0.50
N ILE A 128 -50.14 2.51 1.18
CA ILE A 128 -50.24 1.09 1.50
C ILE A 128 -51.11 0.93 2.74
N ARG A 129 -52.11 0.04 2.64
CA ARG A 129 -52.95 -0.38 3.76
C ARG A 129 -52.70 -1.86 4.04
N PRO A 130 -51.68 -2.23 4.85
CA PRO A 130 -51.48 -3.60 5.27
C PRO A 130 -52.62 -3.97 6.23
N ARG A 131 -53.78 -4.33 5.68
CA ARG A 131 -54.82 -5.04 6.44
C ARG A 131 -54.21 -6.37 6.88
N GLY A 132 -54.66 -6.93 8.01
CA GLY A 132 -54.16 -8.19 8.64
C GLY A 132 -54.19 -9.47 7.78
N SER A 133 -54.27 -9.31 6.46
CA SER A 133 -53.96 -10.26 5.40
C SER A 133 -52.72 -11.10 5.67
N ARG A 134 -52.73 -12.29 5.07
CA ARG A 134 -51.58 -13.22 5.07
C ARG A 134 -50.31 -12.54 4.54
N VAL A 135 -50.44 -11.63 3.58
CA VAL A 135 -49.32 -10.85 3.00
C VAL A 135 -48.65 -9.94 4.03
N SER A 136 -49.44 -9.23 4.86
CA SER A 136 -48.88 -8.39 5.93
C SER A 136 -48.15 -9.22 6.99
N ARG A 137 -48.65 -10.41 7.33
CA ARG A 137 -47.96 -11.31 8.24
C ARG A 137 -46.68 -11.88 7.61
N PHE A 138 -46.75 -12.33 6.37
CA PHE A 138 -45.61 -12.84 5.63
C PHE A 138 -44.47 -11.81 5.57
N ALA A 139 -44.76 -10.57 5.16
CA ALA A 139 -43.73 -9.53 5.05
C ALA A 139 -43.05 -9.19 6.38
N ARG A 140 -43.75 -9.30 7.53
CA ARG A 140 -43.13 -9.08 8.86
C ARG A 140 -42.06 -10.10 9.19
N TYR A 141 -42.21 -11.35 8.75
CA TYR A 141 -41.22 -12.40 8.94
C TYR A 141 -40.19 -12.42 7.81
N ALA A 142 -40.62 -12.16 6.57
CA ALA A 142 -39.76 -12.17 5.41
C ALA A 142 -38.77 -11.00 5.39
N ALA A 143 -39.13 -9.82 5.90
CA ALA A 143 -38.23 -8.67 5.95
C ALA A 143 -36.93 -8.91 6.77
N PRO A 144 -36.97 -9.37 8.03
CA PRO A 144 -35.74 -9.68 8.77
C PRO A 144 -34.98 -10.87 8.14
N ILE A 145 -35.68 -11.86 7.57
CA ILE A 145 -35.03 -12.97 6.84
C ILE A 145 -34.29 -12.42 5.62
N ALA A 146 -34.88 -11.49 4.87
CA ALA A 146 -34.25 -10.87 3.71
C ALA A 146 -33.00 -10.06 4.10
N VAL A 147 -33.05 -9.34 5.23
CA VAL A 147 -31.87 -8.65 5.78
C VAL A 147 -30.77 -9.65 6.12
N CYS A 148 -31.08 -10.71 6.86
CA CYS A 148 -30.11 -11.75 7.19
C CYS A 148 -29.57 -12.46 5.94
N ALA A 149 -30.43 -12.71 4.95
CA ALA A 149 -30.03 -13.31 3.69
C ALA A 149 -29.06 -12.39 2.93
N ALA A 150 -29.33 -11.09 2.85
CA ALA A 150 -28.45 -10.14 2.17
C ALA A 150 -27.05 -9.99 2.80
N LEU A 151 -26.90 -10.36 4.09
CA LEU A 151 -25.59 -10.42 4.76
C LEU A 151 -24.81 -11.72 4.43
N VAL A 152 -25.48 -12.75 3.91
CA VAL A 152 -24.88 -14.09 3.78
C VAL A 152 -24.81 -14.57 2.34
N ILE A 153 -25.74 -14.17 1.47
CA ILE A 153 -25.76 -14.58 0.06
C ILE A 153 -24.52 -13.99 -0.64
N PRO A 154 -23.69 -14.83 -1.27
CA PRO A 154 -22.53 -14.37 -2.03
C PRO A 154 -22.99 -13.77 -3.36
N CYS A 155 -22.92 -12.44 -3.47
CA CYS A 155 -23.40 -11.72 -4.65
C CYS A 155 -22.33 -10.84 -5.28
N SER A 156 -21.34 -10.39 -4.51
CA SER A 156 -20.23 -9.62 -5.07
C SER A 156 -19.25 -10.57 -5.76
N TYR A 157 -19.22 -10.58 -7.10
CA TYR A 157 -17.98 -10.88 -7.81
C TYR A 157 -16.96 -9.84 -7.35
N ARG A 158 -16.12 -10.25 -6.40
CA ARG A 158 -15.39 -9.35 -5.50
C ARG A 158 -14.52 -8.34 -6.27
N THR A 159 -13.98 -8.78 -7.39
CA THR A 159 -13.09 -8.05 -8.31
C THR A 159 -13.86 -7.11 -9.25
N VAL A 160 -14.86 -7.62 -9.97
CA VAL A 160 -15.60 -6.85 -11.00
C VAL A 160 -16.73 -5.98 -10.42
N GLN A 161 -17.05 -6.11 -9.13
CA GLN A 161 -18.18 -5.43 -8.47
C GLN A 161 -19.50 -5.59 -9.25
N ALA A 162 -19.75 -6.80 -9.76
CA ALA A 162 -20.93 -7.14 -10.58
C ALA A 162 -22.21 -7.34 -9.76
N SER A 163 -22.49 -6.40 -8.85
CA SER A 163 -23.67 -6.33 -8.00
C SER A 163 -24.08 -4.88 -7.80
N THR A 164 -25.31 -4.66 -7.32
CA THR A 164 -25.77 -3.33 -6.94
C THR A 164 -25.06 -2.84 -5.67
N PRO A 165 -24.87 -1.52 -5.47
CA PRO A 165 -24.03 -0.98 -4.40
C PRO A 165 -24.46 -1.42 -2.99
N ASP A 166 -25.77 -1.51 -2.76
CA ASP A 166 -26.39 -1.94 -1.51
C ASP A 166 -26.11 -3.41 -1.21
N VAL A 167 -26.19 -4.29 -2.21
CA VAL A 167 -25.89 -5.72 -2.08
C VAL A 167 -24.41 -5.93 -1.81
N ILE A 168 -23.53 -5.17 -2.49
CA ILE A 168 -22.08 -5.17 -2.21
C ILE A 168 -21.83 -4.79 -0.74
N TYR A 169 -22.46 -3.70 -0.27
CA TYR A 169 -22.30 -3.22 1.10
C TYR A 169 -22.76 -4.26 2.13
N LEU A 170 -23.95 -4.83 1.96
CA LEU A 170 -24.52 -5.80 2.90
C LEU A 170 -23.69 -7.09 2.95
N HIS A 171 -23.22 -7.57 1.80
CA HIS A 171 -22.32 -8.71 1.75
C HIS A 171 -20.98 -8.40 2.46
N ALA A 172 -20.43 -7.19 2.30
CA ALA A 172 -19.21 -6.75 2.97
C ALA A 172 -19.38 -6.70 4.50
N VAL A 173 -20.46 -6.09 4.99
CA VAL A 173 -20.81 -6.07 6.43
C VAL A 173 -21.01 -7.49 6.97
N GLY A 174 -21.67 -8.35 6.19
CA GLY A 174 -21.89 -9.74 6.58
C GLY A 174 -20.59 -10.55 6.73
N GLY A 175 -19.60 -10.30 5.87
CA GLY A 175 -18.29 -10.92 6.01
C GLY A 175 -17.48 -10.35 7.19
N LEU A 176 -17.58 -9.04 7.48
CA LEU A 176 -17.02 -8.45 8.70
C LEU A 176 -17.63 -9.10 9.96
N LEU A 177 -18.95 -9.28 9.99
CA LEU A 177 -19.63 -9.93 11.11
C LEU A 177 -19.18 -11.39 11.29
N LYS A 178 -18.95 -12.12 10.19
CA LYS A 178 -18.40 -13.49 10.23
C LYS A 178 -17.00 -13.50 10.85
N GLU A 179 -16.15 -12.57 10.46
CA GLU A 179 -14.79 -12.44 10.99
C GLU A 179 -14.81 -12.11 12.50
N LEU A 180 -15.67 -11.18 12.93
CA LEU A 180 -15.85 -10.80 14.35
C LEU A 180 -16.31 -11.98 15.23
N VAL A 181 -17.04 -12.94 14.68
CA VAL A 181 -17.45 -14.17 15.41
C VAL A 181 -16.49 -15.36 15.20
N GLY A 182 -15.33 -15.12 14.60
CA GLY A 182 -14.26 -16.12 14.42
C GLY A 182 -14.42 -17.05 13.21
N VAL A 183 -15.37 -16.77 12.32
CA VAL A 183 -15.52 -17.50 11.05
C VAL A 183 -14.59 -16.86 10.02
N LYS A 184 -13.37 -17.39 9.92
CA LYS A 184 -12.36 -16.92 8.97
C LYS A 184 -12.90 -16.92 7.55
N THR A 185 -12.89 -15.75 6.93
CA THR A 185 -13.11 -15.62 5.49
C THR A 185 -11.80 -15.88 4.75
N THR A 186 -11.85 -16.51 3.56
CA THR A 186 -10.68 -16.93 2.77
C THR A 186 -9.80 -15.78 2.24
N ALA A 187 -10.08 -14.53 2.59
CA ALA A 187 -9.49 -13.34 1.98
C ALA A 187 -8.18 -12.86 2.62
N GLN A 188 -7.92 -13.17 3.90
CA GLN A 188 -6.74 -12.65 4.59
C GLN A 188 -5.58 -13.62 4.56
N ILE A 189 -4.75 -13.54 3.51
CA ILE A 189 -3.40 -14.08 3.55
C ILE A 189 -2.56 -13.17 4.45
N ARG A 190 -1.98 -13.74 5.51
CA ARG A 190 -1.06 -13.05 6.42
C ARG A 190 0.26 -13.84 6.55
N PRO A 191 1.37 -13.18 6.90
CA PRO A 191 2.65 -13.84 7.06
C PRO A 191 2.56 -14.80 8.24
N GLY A 192 3.19 -15.97 8.09
CA GLY A 192 3.58 -16.82 9.22
C GLY A 192 5.00 -16.53 9.66
N LEU A 193 5.47 -17.30 10.65
CA LEU A 193 6.87 -17.32 11.04
C LEU A 193 7.74 -17.78 9.88
N ARG A 194 8.90 -17.13 9.71
CA ARG A 194 9.91 -17.54 8.73
C ARG A 194 10.73 -18.71 9.26
N THR A 195 11.27 -19.50 8.34
CA THR A 195 12.18 -20.63 8.62
C THR A 195 13.31 -20.64 7.60
N PRO A 196 14.21 -19.63 7.62
CA PRO A 196 15.35 -19.61 6.72
C PRO A 196 16.32 -20.77 7.04
N PRO A 197 17.11 -21.23 6.05
CA PRO A 197 18.17 -22.18 6.32
C PRO A 197 19.23 -21.56 7.25
N ALA A 198 19.94 -22.40 7.99
CA ALA A 198 21.13 -21.96 8.70
C ALA A 198 22.16 -21.46 7.70
N MET A 199 22.59 -20.20 7.86
CA MET A 199 23.59 -19.62 6.98
C MET A 199 24.98 -20.14 7.34
N PRO A 200 25.79 -20.53 6.35
CA PRO A 200 27.19 -20.88 6.58
C PRO A 200 28.02 -19.62 6.87
N GLU A 201 29.23 -19.78 7.40
CA GLU A 201 30.14 -18.66 7.70
C GLU A 201 30.58 -17.98 6.39
N LEU A 202 30.30 -16.68 6.26
CA LEU A 202 30.59 -15.91 5.05
C LEU A 202 31.84 -15.06 5.24
N HIS A 203 32.65 -14.92 4.18
CA HIS A 203 33.89 -14.16 4.22
C HIS A 203 33.80 -12.94 3.27
N PRO A 204 33.35 -11.77 3.76
CA PRO A 204 33.18 -10.59 2.92
C PRO A 204 34.50 -10.19 2.26
N ALA A 205 34.46 -9.91 0.96
CA ALA A 205 35.60 -9.34 0.26
C ALA A 205 35.86 -7.89 0.73
N PRO A 206 37.13 -7.45 0.85
CA PRO A 206 37.43 -6.04 1.09
C PRO A 206 36.88 -5.17 -0.04
N ARG A 207 36.13 -4.13 0.30
CA ARG A 207 35.46 -3.25 -0.68
C ARG A 207 35.81 -1.77 -0.55
N ALA A 208 36.25 -1.33 0.62
CA ALA A 208 36.70 0.05 0.79
C ALA A 208 38.13 0.22 0.25
N THR A 209 38.42 1.38 -0.36
CA THR A 209 39.76 1.69 -0.89
C THR A 209 40.66 2.38 0.15
N VAL A 210 40.12 2.67 1.34
CA VAL A 210 40.83 3.33 2.43
C VAL A 210 41.75 2.34 3.17
N PRO A 211 43.06 2.64 3.33
CA PRO A 211 43.98 1.78 4.06
C PRO A 211 43.54 1.51 5.50
N GLY A 212 43.54 0.24 5.91
CA GLY A 212 43.16 -0.18 7.26
C GLY A 212 41.66 -0.27 7.53
N VAL A 213 40.82 0.05 6.53
CA VAL A 213 39.35 -0.11 6.60
C VAL A 213 38.95 -1.11 5.51
N PRO A 214 38.93 -2.43 5.80
CA PRO A 214 38.59 -3.43 4.77
C PRO A 214 37.11 -3.42 4.40
N HIS A 215 36.22 -3.07 5.36
CA HIS A 215 34.77 -3.10 5.20
C HIS A 215 34.15 -1.77 5.61
N ARG A 216 33.13 -1.36 4.85
CA ARG A 216 32.32 -0.16 5.08
C ARG A 216 31.15 -0.48 6.02
N ASN A 217 30.74 0.50 6.81
CA ASN A 217 29.45 0.46 7.49
C ASN A 217 28.35 0.84 6.49
N ILE A 218 27.16 0.28 6.66
CA ILE A 218 26.02 0.54 5.77
C ILE A 218 24.82 0.90 6.64
N LEU A 219 24.28 2.10 6.41
CA LEU A 219 23.01 2.53 6.96
C LEU A 219 22.00 2.63 5.81
N PHE A 220 20.99 1.78 5.82
CA PHE A 220 19.89 1.85 4.89
C PHE A 220 18.71 2.61 5.53
N ILE A 221 18.41 3.78 4.99
CA ILE A 221 17.26 4.60 5.39
C ILE A 221 16.11 4.31 4.43
N LEU A 222 15.02 3.78 4.98
CA LEU A 222 13.79 3.48 4.25
C LEU A 222 12.68 4.40 4.72
N THR A 223 11.99 5.02 3.79
CA THR A 223 10.78 5.82 4.06
C THR A 223 9.55 5.12 3.51
N GLU A 224 8.40 5.55 3.99
CA GLU A 224 7.09 4.96 3.71
C GLU A 224 6.28 5.88 2.80
N SER A 225 5.75 5.36 1.68
CA SER A 225 4.82 6.10 0.81
C SER A 225 5.35 7.46 0.25
N VAL A 226 6.67 7.69 0.18
CA VAL A 226 7.28 8.91 -0.38
C VAL A 226 7.47 8.82 -1.90
N ARG A 227 6.82 9.72 -2.65
CA ARG A 227 6.95 9.84 -4.11
C ARG A 227 8.26 10.47 -4.54
N SER A 228 8.74 10.10 -5.74
CA SER A 228 9.93 10.68 -6.36
C SER A 228 9.85 12.20 -6.56
N ASP A 229 8.66 12.76 -6.77
CA ASP A 229 8.42 14.20 -6.98
C ASP A 229 8.24 14.99 -5.68
N VAL A 230 8.20 14.31 -4.52
CA VAL A 230 8.08 14.91 -3.18
C VAL A 230 9.37 14.77 -2.36
N HIS A 231 10.47 14.35 -2.99
CA HIS A 231 11.81 14.35 -2.39
C HIS A 231 12.85 14.74 -3.45
N CYS A 232 14.02 15.23 -3.05
CA CYS A 232 15.10 15.53 -4.01
C CYS A 232 16.18 14.46 -3.95
N SER A 233 16.09 13.46 -4.83
CA SER A 233 17.17 12.47 -4.99
C SER A 233 18.50 13.09 -5.38
N GLU A 234 18.48 14.07 -6.28
CA GLU A 234 19.65 14.85 -6.65
C GLU A 234 19.73 16.14 -5.83
N HIS A 235 20.95 16.56 -5.50
CA HIS A 235 21.16 17.85 -4.84
C HIS A 235 20.72 19.01 -5.73
N ARG A 236 19.92 19.91 -5.17
CA ARG A 236 19.43 21.12 -5.84
C ARG A 236 19.64 22.33 -4.95
N GLU A 237 19.82 23.50 -5.56
CA GLU A 237 19.88 24.77 -4.82
C GLU A 237 18.62 25.00 -3.98
N SER A 238 17.45 24.63 -4.53
CA SER A 238 16.18 24.63 -3.81
C SER A 238 15.54 23.24 -3.84
N CYS A 239 15.20 22.73 -2.66
CA CYS A 239 14.42 21.52 -2.48
C CYS A 239 13.35 21.76 -1.40
N PRO A 240 12.17 22.30 -1.75
CA PRO A 240 11.20 22.72 -0.75
C PRO A 240 10.60 21.56 0.05
N ASN A 241 10.47 20.37 -0.55
CA ASN A 241 9.87 19.21 0.12
C ASN A 241 10.83 18.51 1.09
N ALA A 242 12.15 18.58 0.81
CA ALA A 242 13.18 17.88 1.59
C ALA A 242 14.46 18.71 1.77
N PRO A 243 14.38 19.92 2.36
CA PRO A 243 15.52 20.83 2.44
C PRO A 243 16.63 20.33 3.39
N GLY A 244 16.26 19.62 4.46
CA GLY A 244 17.18 19.10 5.47
C GLY A 244 18.13 18.05 4.91
N VAL A 245 17.58 16.99 4.29
CA VAL A 245 18.37 15.94 3.64
C VAL A 245 19.16 16.53 2.47
N ASN A 246 18.53 17.41 1.68
CA ASN A 246 19.20 18.05 0.56
C ASN A 246 20.49 18.81 0.97
N ALA A 247 20.49 19.45 2.14
CA ALA A 247 21.63 20.13 2.72
C ALA A 247 22.62 19.19 3.45
N ALA A 248 22.13 18.10 4.05
CA ALA A 248 22.96 17.19 4.85
C ALA A 248 23.88 16.28 4.00
N VAL A 249 23.47 15.96 2.76
CA VAL A 249 24.21 15.05 1.85
C VAL A 249 24.29 15.62 0.42
N PRO A 250 25.02 16.75 0.21
CA PRO A 250 25.10 17.39 -1.10
C PRO A 250 25.89 16.56 -2.13
N GLY A 251 26.74 15.62 -1.68
CA GLY A 251 27.57 14.76 -2.53
C GLY A 251 26.93 13.44 -2.96
N ARG A 252 25.66 13.19 -2.58
CA ARG A 252 24.95 11.94 -2.90
C ARG A 252 24.87 11.68 -4.40
N ILE A 253 24.93 10.41 -4.77
CA ILE A 253 24.75 9.93 -6.14
C ILE A 253 23.26 9.60 -6.35
N PRO A 254 22.54 10.34 -7.21
CA PRO A 254 21.10 10.15 -7.40
C PRO A 254 20.78 8.98 -8.32
N LEU A 255 19.71 8.24 -8.00
CA LEU A 255 19.07 7.27 -8.88
C LEU A 255 17.66 7.79 -9.20
N LEU A 256 17.54 8.59 -10.27
CA LEU A 256 16.32 9.38 -10.54
C LEU A 256 15.16 8.53 -11.04
N GLN A 257 15.41 7.29 -11.44
CA GLN A 257 14.43 6.39 -12.06
C GLN A 257 14.27 5.09 -11.25
N MET A 258 14.44 5.15 -9.92
CA MET A 258 14.15 4.02 -9.03
C MET A 258 12.65 3.75 -8.94
N ARG A 259 12.26 2.51 -9.20
CA ARG A 259 10.87 2.05 -9.07
C ARG A 259 10.73 0.94 -8.06
N SER A 260 9.71 1.10 -7.24
CA SER A 260 9.14 0.03 -6.46
C SER A 260 8.51 -1.02 -7.39
N THR A 261 8.59 -2.28 -7.02
CA THR A 261 7.96 -3.41 -7.72
C THR A 261 6.52 -3.73 -7.23
N SER A 262 5.98 -2.91 -6.33
CA SER A 262 4.73 -3.11 -5.61
C SER A 262 4.34 -1.79 -4.94
N SER A 263 3.07 -1.43 -4.97
CA SER A 263 2.52 -0.22 -4.35
C SER A 263 2.11 -0.42 -2.88
N THR A 264 2.83 -1.29 -2.15
CA THR A 264 2.44 -1.74 -0.79
C THR A 264 3.65 -2.03 0.08
N THR A 265 3.72 -1.41 1.27
CA THR A 265 4.79 -1.58 2.26
C THR A 265 5.14 -3.02 2.54
N ALA A 266 4.16 -3.81 2.99
CA ALA A 266 4.42 -5.16 3.49
C ALA A 266 5.11 -6.02 2.42
N ILE A 267 4.64 -5.93 1.17
CA ILE A 267 5.22 -6.65 0.04
C ILE A 267 6.63 -6.13 -0.25
N GLN A 268 6.83 -4.81 -0.19
CA GLN A 268 8.16 -4.26 -0.43
C GLN A 268 9.17 -4.58 0.63
N LEU A 269 8.76 -4.72 1.89
CA LEU A 269 9.64 -5.24 2.92
C LEU A 269 10.13 -6.65 2.54
N ALA A 270 9.26 -7.54 2.07
CA ALA A 270 9.73 -8.85 1.62
C ALA A 270 10.69 -8.77 0.43
N VAL A 271 10.43 -7.91 -0.57
CA VAL A 271 11.31 -7.72 -1.72
C VAL A 271 12.67 -7.16 -1.28
N LEU A 272 12.69 -6.03 -0.55
CA LEU A 272 13.91 -5.35 -0.11
C LEU A 272 14.78 -6.18 0.83
N TRP A 273 14.15 -7.00 1.69
CA TRP A 273 14.89 -7.85 2.61
C TRP A 273 15.42 -9.13 1.95
N SER A 274 14.70 -9.72 0.99
CA SER A 274 15.05 -11.04 0.41
C SER A 274 15.71 -10.97 -0.97
N GLY A 275 15.54 -9.87 -1.70
CA GLY A 275 15.92 -9.74 -3.12
C GLY A 275 15.04 -10.55 -4.08
N LEU A 276 14.01 -11.23 -3.58
CA LEU A 276 13.07 -11.99 -4.38
C LEU A 276 12.01 -11.07 -5.02
N PRO A 277 11.45 -11.46 -6.18
CA PRO A 277 10.38 -10.69 -6.81
C PRO A 277 9.08 -10.70 -5.98
N PRO A 278 8.17 -9.73 -6.17
CA PRO A 278 6.90 -9.67 -5.43
C PRO A 278 5.99 -10.90 -5.67
N ILE A 279 6.20 -11.57 -6.80
CA ILE A 279 5.50 -12.79 -7.24
C ILE A 279 6.09 -14.09 -6.66
N ALA A 280 7.16 -14.02 -5.85
CA ALA A 280 7.74 -15.20 -5.24
C ALA A 280 6.70 -15.95 -4.39
N THR A 281 6.82 -17.27 -4.35
CA THR A 281 5.85 -18.11 -3.64
C THR A 281 5.92 -17.87 -2.14
N ARG A 282 4.84 -18.25 -1.44
CA ARG A 282 4.80 -18.23 0.03
C ARG A 282 5.98 -18.98 0.64
N GLU A 283 6.27 -20.17 0.12
CA GLU A 283 7.37 -21.02 0.60
C GLU A 283 8.72 -20.34 0.40
N GLU A 284 8.98 -19.78 -0.77
CA GLU A 284 10.22 -19.06 -1.05
C GLU A 284 10.40 -17.85 -0.13
N LEU A 285 9.37 -17.03 0.05
CA LEU A 285 9.45 -15.84 0.90
C LEU A 285 9.58 -16.15 2.40
N HIS A 286 9.08 -17.31 2.85
CA HIS A 286 9.24 -17.78 4.23
C HIS A 286 10.58 -18.47 4.50
N THR A 287 11.24 -19.00 3.47
CA THR A 287 12.48 -19.77 3.60
C THR A 287 13.72 -19.06 3.07
N ALA A 288 13.58 -17.98 2.29
CA ALA A 288 14.72 -17.21 1.82
C ALA A 288 15.43 -16.51 2.99
N PRO A 289 16.78 -16.54 3.08
CA PRO A 289 17.52 -15.65 3.96
C PRO A 289 17.27 -14.18 3.60
N LEU A 290 17.29 -13.29 4.59
CA LEU A 290 17.20 -11.84 4.40
C LEU A 290 18.57 -11.17 4.57
N LEU A 291 18.69 -9.90 4.20
CA LEU A 291 19.88 -9.06 4.43
C LEU A 291 20.49 -9.22 5.82
N PHE A 292 19.66 -9.32 6.86
CA PHE A 292 20.09 -9.52 8.25
C PHE A 292 20.73 -10.90 8.48
N ASP A 293 20.22 -11.94 7.85
CA ASP A 293 20.77 -13.30 7.92
C ASP A 293 22.18 -13.33 7.26
N TYR A 294 22.34 -12.66 6.11
CA TYR A 294 23.64 -12.51 5.45
C TYR A 294 24.63 -11.67 6.28
N ALA A 295 24.18 -10.56 6.85
CA ALA A 295 25.01 -9.69 7.69
C ALA A 295 25.51 -10.41 8.93
N HIS A 296 24.63 -11.10 9.64
CA HIS A 296 24.99 -11.91 10.79
C HIS A 296 26.03 -12.98 10.43
N ALA A 297 25.81 -13.73 9.35
CA ALA A 297 26.70 -14.78 8.90
C ALA A 297 28.08 -14.29 8.42
N ALA A 298 28.15 -13.03 7.99
CA ALA A 298 29.40 -12.34 7.61
C ALA A 298 30.09 -11.64 8.80
N GLY A 299 29.54 -11.74 10.01
CA GLY A 299 30.10 -11.13 11.22
C GLY A 299 29.85 -9.63 11.38
N PHE A 300 28.99 -9.04 10.55
CA PHE A 300 28.56 -7.64 10.70
C PHE A 300 27.66 -7.52 11.93
N ASP A 301 27.90 -6.49 12.73
CA ASP A 301 26.89 -6.07 13.69
C ASP A 301 25.67 -5.54 12.92
N ASN A 302 24.45 -5.91 13.31
CA ASN A 302 23.29 -5.55 12.49
C ASN A 302 22.02 -5.24 13.26
N ALA A 303 21.21 -4.34 12.68
CA ALA A 303 20.05 -3.79 13.35
C ALA A 303 18.87 -3.49 12.42
N TYR A 304 17.65 -3.62 12.95
CA TYR A 304 16.41 -3.21 12.29
C TYR A 304 15.55 -2.37 13.23
N TRP A 305 15.44 -1.07 12.96
CA TRP A 305 14.56 -0.18 13.71
C TRP A 305 13.46 0.37 12.82
N THR A 306 12.24 0.39 13.33
CA THR A 306 11.12 0.98 12.62
C THR A 306 10.14 1.69 13.53
N SER A 307 9.57 2.78 13.04
CA SER A 307 8.45 3.49 13.66
C SER A 307 7.10 2.89 13.28
N HIS A 308 7.05 1.89 12.39
CA HIS A 308 5.82 1.18 12.07
C HIS A 308 5.35 0.29 13.22
N HIS A 309 4.03 0.17 13.34
CA HIS A 309 3.44 -0.75 14.29
C HIS A 309 3.47 -2.18 13.75
N MET A 310 4.29 -3.06 14.34
CA MET A 310 4.54 -4.40 13.80
C MET A 310 3.32 -5.34 13.78
N MET A 311 2.24 -5.01 14.49
CA MET A 311 0.97 -5.76 14.34
C MET A 311 0.21 -5.43 13.06
N PHE A 312 0.51 -4.29 12.41
CA PHE A 312 -0.06 -3.96 11.11
C PHE A 312 0.31 -5.05 10.09
N ALA A 313 -0.70 -5.56 9.39
CA ALA A 313 -0.56 -6.69 8.46
C ALA A 313 0.15 -7.94 9.04
N ASN A 314 0.18 -8.11 10.38
CA ASN A 314 0.99 -9.11 11.09
C ASN A 314 2.49 -9.09 10.72
N SER A 315 3.02 -7.94 10.32
CA SER A 315 4.42 -7.79 9.86
C SER A 315 5.44 -8.32 10.87
N ARG A 316 5.12 -8.26 12.17
CA ARG A 316 5.89 -8.86 13.28
C ARG A 316 6.32 -10.29 12.99
N LEU A 317 5.43 -11.15 12.48
CA LEU A 317 5.76 -12.57 12.25
C LEU A 317 6.83 -12.77 11.17
N TYR A 318 6.98 -11.80 10.26
CA TYR A 318 7.98 -11.85 9.21
C TYR A 318 9.37 -11.35 9.67
N VAL A 319 9.43 -10.47 10.68
CA VAL A 319 10.67 -9.81 11.11
C VAL A 319 11.02 -10.02 12.59
N GLN A 320 10.28 -10.84 13.34
CA GLN A 320 10.53 -11.02 14.78
C GLN A 320 11.80 -11.82 15.12
N ASP A 321 12.22 -12.72 14.22
CA ASP A 321 13.32 -13.68 14.48
C ASP A 321 14.57 -13.31 13.66
N LEU A 322 14.77 -12.02 13.37
CA LEU A 322 15.97 -11.54 12.68
C LEU A 322 17.20 -11.69 13.61
N PRO A 323 18.37 -12.12 13.09
CA PRO A 323 19.58 -12.27 13.88
C PRO A 323 20.32 -10.92 14.08
N THR A 324 19.58 -9.94 14.61
CA THR A 324 20.04 -8.56 14.88
C THR A 324 20.49 -8.38 16.32
N SER A 325 21.49 -7.54 16.55
CA SER A 325 21.88 -7.10 17.90
C SER A 325 20.93 -6.05 18.48
N HIS A 326 20.31 -5.26 17.61
CA HIS A 326 19.34 -4.23 17.97
C HIS A 326 18.11 -4.32 17.08
N GLN A 327 16.93 -4.31 17.71
CA GLN A 327 15.66 -4.27 17.00
C GLN A 327 14.63 -3.46 17.78
N CYS A 328 13.80 -2.69 17.08
CA CYS A 328 12.63 -2.06 17.70
C CYS A 328 11.49 -1.83 16.70
N GLY A 329 10.26 -1.89 17.19
CA GLY A 329 9.06 -1.40 16.48
C GLY A 329 8.43 -0.21 17.19
N ALA A 330 7.31 0.30 16.66
CA ALA A 330 6.59 1.44 17.23
C ALA A 330 6.34 1.33 18.74
N THR A 331 5.89 0.16 19.21
CA THR A 331 5.51 -0.06 20.62
C THR A 331 6.71 -0.03 21.58
N ASP A 332 7.93 -0.22 21.07
CA ASP A 332 9.17 -0.07 21.86
C ASP A 332 9.63 1.39 21.96
N LEU A 333 9.13 2.24 21.06
CA LEU A 333 9.38 3.69 21.02
C LEU A 333 8.31 4.43 21.83
N ASP A 334 7.05 4.10 21.58
CA ASP A 334 5.86 4.61 22.27
C ASP A 334 4.89 3.45 22.54
N PRO A 335 4.70 3.03 23.82
CA PRO A 335 3.76 1.96 24.16
C PRO A 335 2.30 2.22 23.76
N LEU A 336 1.94 3.46 23.45
CA LEU A 336 0.61 3.87 23.00
C LEU A 336 0.55 4.14 21.49
N ALA A 337 1.58 3.74 20.74
CA ALA A 337 1.60 3.88 19.29
C ALA A 337 0.34 3.29 18.65
N ASP A 338 -0.30 4.08 17.81
CA ASP A 338 -1.46 3.67 17.04
C ASP A 338 -1.06 2.64 15.97
N ILE A 339 -1.97 1.73 15.62
CA ILE A 339 -1.65 0.63 14.70
C ILE A 339 -1.42 1.10 13.26
N ASP A 340 -2.06 2.19 12.84
CA ASP A 340 -1.99 2.71 11.47
C ASP A 340 -0.96 3.85 11.36
N LEU A 341 -0.83 4.70 12.39
CA LEU A 341 0.16 5.79 12.41
C LEU A 341 1.56 5.34 12.86
N GLY A 342 1.64 4.34 13.75
CA GLY A 342 2.88 3.93 14.37
C GLY A 342 3.39 4.90 15.45
N GLY A 343 4.68 4.82 15.74
CA GLY A 343 5.38 5.68 16.69
C GLY A 343 5.97 6.92 16.02
N PRO A 344 6.24 8.00 16.76
CA PRO A 344 6.93 9.18 16.20
C PRO A 344 8.31 8.87 15.60
N ASP A 345 8.53 9.28 14.35
CA ASP A 345 9.80 9.14 13.61
C ASP A 345 11.00 9.82 14.34
N GLU A 346 10.75 10.85 15.16
CA GLU A 346 11.76 11.51 15.98
C GLU A 346 12.23 10.59 17.12
N LEU A 347 11.32 9.80 17.71
CA LEU A 347 11.70 8.80 18.72
C LEU A 347 12.51 7.67 18.08
N LEU A 348 12.16 7.26 16.85
CA LEU A 348 12.98 6.35 16.07
C LEU A 348 14.39 6.92 15.87
N THR A 349 14.50 8.17 15.43
CA THR A 349 15.80 8.85 15.26
C THR A 349 16.62 8.86 16.54
N LEU A 350 16.01 9.20 17.68
CA LEU A 350 16.69 9.17 18.98
C LEU A 350 17.18 7.76 19.35
N ARG A 351 16.36 6.72 19.09
CA ARG A 351 16.73 5.32 19.31
C ARG A 351 17.91 4.91 18.43
N VAL A 352 17.85 5.20 17.13
CA VAL A 352 18.90 4.87 16.15
C VAL A 352 20.22 5.55 16.53
N LYS A 353 20.20 6.85 16.88
CA LYS A 353 21.41 7.60 17.30
C LYS A 353 22.09 6.96 18.51
N ARG A 354 21.30 6.54 19.50
CA ARG A 354 21.81 5.87 20.70
C ARG A 354 22.44 4.52 20.36
N ASP A 355 21.73 3.69 19.61
CA ASP A 355 22.15 2.32 19.35
C ASP A 355 23.36 2.30 18.39
N LEU A 356 23.39 3.13 17.34
CA LEU A 356 24.56 3.27 16.45
C LEU A 356 25.85 3.64 17.19
N GLY A 357 25.77 4.41 18.28
CA GLY A 357 26.92 4.74 19.13
C GLY A 357 27.49 3.55 19.91
N GLN A 358 26.78 2.41 19.94
CA GLN A 358 27.14 1.19 20.66
C GLN A 358 27.47 0.03 19.72
N MET A 359 27.13 0.14 18.44
CA MET A 359 27.37 -0.92 17.46
C MET A 359 28.86 -1.10 17.16
N ARG A 360 29.24 -2.35 16.88
CA ARG A 360 30.59 -2.73 16.48
C ARG A 360 30.75 -2.61 14.96
N GLU A 361 31.79 -1.93 14.52
CA GLU A 361 32.15 -1.89 13.10
C GLU A 361 32.81 -3.22 12.64
N PRO A 362 32.52 -3.70 11.41
CA PRO A 362 31.58 -3.13 10.47
C PRO A 362 30.12 -3.45 10.84
N PHE A 363 29.20 -2.53 10.54
CA PHE A 363 27.77 -2.74 10.76
C PHE A 363 26.91 -2.60 9.50
N PHE A 364 25.78 -3.31 9.49
CA PHE A 364 24.66 -3.11 8.55
C PHE A 364 23.40 -2.81 9.34
N ALA A 365 22.81 -1.64 9.15
CA ALA A 365 21.63 -1.23 9.90
C ALA A 365 20.55 -0.64 9.00
N VAL A 366 19.30 -0.86 9.38
CA VAL A 366 18.12 -0.32 8.69
C VAL A 366 17.34 0.59 9.64
N ALA A 367 17.10 1.82 9.20
CA ALA A 367 16.18 2.76 9.86
C ALA A 367 14.96 2.99 8.95
N HIS A 368 13.81 2.45 9.36
CA HIS A 368 12.58 2.42 8.57
C HIS A 368 11.49 3.33 9.16
N PHE A 369 11.36 4.51 8.56
CA PHE A 369 10.47 5.61 8.95
C PHE A 369 9.07 5.45 8.37
N GLY A 370 8.02 5.80 9.12
CA GLY A 370 6.64 5.42 8.81
C GLY A 370 5.58 6.52 8.94
N ASN A 371 5.91 7.70 9.45
CA ASN A 371 4.89 8.74 9.72
C ASN A 371 4.37 9.49 8.48
N THR A 372 4.83 9.09 7.30
CA THR A 372 4.32 9.47 5.97
C THR A 372 3.27 8.50 5.43
N HIS A 373 2.98 7.39 6.13
CA HIS A 373 1.79 6.56 5.90
C HIS A 373 0.52 7.30 6.33
N VAL A 374 -0.63 6.95 5.73
CA VAL A 374 -1.93 7.49 6.15
C VAL A 374 -2.43 6.78 7.44
N PRO A 375 -2.81 7.50 8.51
CA PRO A 375 -2.95 8.95 8.63
C PRO A 375 -1.60 9.67 8.77
N TYR A 376 -1.36 10.68 7.94
CA TYR A 376 -0.08 11.41 7.97
C TYR A 376 0.10 12.19 9.26
N ARG A 377 1.32 12.19 9.80
CA ARG A 377 1.68 13.04 10.93
C ARG A 377 2.47 14.25 10.46
N ILE A 378 2.00 15.43 10.84
CA ILE A 378 2.62 16.72 10.53
C ILE A 378 3.02 17.46 11.82
N ASP A 379 3.89 18.44 11.67
CA ASP A 379 4.10 19.49 12.67
C ASP A 379 3.26 20.72 12.25
N PRO A 380 2.12 21.01 12.92
CA PRO A 380 1.26 22.12 12.54
C PRO A 380 1.91 23.49 12.76
N THR A 381 3.01 23.56 13.52
CA THR A 381 3.76 24.81 13.73
C THR A 381 4.79 25.09 12.65
N ASP A 382 5.13 24.09 11.83
CA ASP A 382 6.11 24.16 10.75
C ASP A 382 5.61 23.34 9.53
N ALA A 383 4.50 23.81 8.96
CA ALA A 383 3.79 23.18 7.83
C ALA A 383 3.74 24.15 6.62
N PRO A 384 4.82 24.24 5.82
CA PRO A 384 4.99 25.28 4.80
C PRO A 384 4.04 25.14 3.59
N PHE A 385 3.46 23.96 3.35
CA PHE A 385 2.57 23.73 2.22
C PHE A 385 1.13 24.04 2.62
N GLN A 386 0.55 25.10 2.05
CA GLN A 386 -0.81 25.58 2.34
C GLN A 386 -1.58 25.85 1.03
N PRO A 387 -2.91 25.67 1.00
CA PRO A 387 -3.76 25.17 2.08
C PRO A 387 -3.47 23.70 2.40
N SER A 388 -3.66 23.27 3.65
CA SER A 388 -3.40 21.91 4.13
C SER A 388 -4.62 21.38 4.91
N LEU A 389 -5.25 20.31 4.43
CA LEU A 389 -6.48 19.74 5.02
C LEU A 389 -6.39 18.22 5.10
N GLU A 390 -6.93 17.63 6.17
CA GLU A 390 -7.08 16.17 6.30
C GLU A 390 -8.25 15.62 5.46
N SER A 391 -9.15 16.50 4.98
CA SER A 391 -10.29 16.06 4.17
C SER A 391 -9.79 15.46 2.87
N LYS A 392 -10.18 14.22 2.63
CA LYS A 392 -9.80 13.50 1.44
C LYS A 392 -10.75 13.73 0.26
N ALA A 393 -11.72 14.65 0.38
CA ALA A 393 -12.72 14.90 -0.67
C ALA A 393 -12.07 15.36 -1.98
N PRO A 394 -12.68 15.06 -3.16
CA PRO A 394 -12.13 15.47 -4.44
C PRO A 394 -11.89 16.98 -4.57
N ASP A 395 -12.77 17.79 -3.99
CA ASP A 395 -12.66 19.27 -4.03
C ASP A 395 -11.49 19.79 -3.17
N ASP A 396 -11.02 19.00 -2.22
CA ASP A 396 -9.93 19.32 -1.29
C ASP A 396 -8.59 18.64 -1.67
N ASN A 397 -8.51 18.02 -2.85
CA ASN A 397 -7.39 17.15 -3.24
C ASN A 397 -6.01 17.81 -3.17
N GLU A 398 -5.88 19.06 -3.62
CA GLU A 398 -4.62 19.80 -3.51
C GLU A 398 -4.25 20.08 -2.06
N ALA A 399 -5.24 20.43 -1.22
CA ALA A 399 -5.01 20.66 0.20
C ALA A 399 -4.64 19.38 0.95
N TYR A 400 -5.21 18.24 0.55
CA TYR A 400 -4.83 16.92 1.06
C TYR A 400 -3.42 16.51 0.62
N ARG A 401 -3.05 16.78 -0.64
CA ARG A 401 -1.68 16.58 -1.12
C ARG A 401 -0.67 17.46 -0.39
N ASN A 402 -1.03 18.71 -0.06
CA ASN A 402 -0.18 19.56 0.77
C ASN A 402 -0.04 19.06 2.21
N PHE A 403 -1.10 18.47 2.78
CA PHE A 403 -1.04 17.81 4.09
C PHE A 403 -0.04 16.64 4.09
N TYR A 404 -0.04 15.81 3.04
CA TYR A 404 1.01 14.80 2.80
C TYR A 404 2.41 15.41 2.68
N LYS A 405 2.59 16.46 1.87
CA LYS A 405 3.89 17.13 1.71
C LYS A 405 4.44 17.70 3.03
N ASN A 406 3.56 18.18 3.92
CA ASN A 406 3.96 18.62 5.25
C ASN A 406 4.44 17.47 6.15
N ALA A 407 3.92 16.25 5.95
CA ALA A 407 4.41 15.06 6.64
C ALA A 407 5.79 14.63 6.11
N VAL A 408 5.99 14.65 4.79
CA VAL A 408 7.31 14.42 4.18
C VAL A 408 8.32 15.46 4.66
N TYR A 409 7.93 16.73 4.79
CA TYR A 409 8.78 17.79 5.32
C TYR A 409 9.19 17.56 6.79
N LEU A 410 8.27 17.10 7.64
CA LEU A 410 8.60 16.69 9.01
C LEU A 410 9.57 15.50 9.04
N GLN A 411 9.33 14.50 8.20
CA GLN A 411 10.19 13.32 8.09
C GLN A 411 11.59 13.70 7.55
N ASP A 412 11.68 14.59 6.57
CA ASP A 412 12.95 15.13 6.05
C ASP A 412 13.79 15.77 7.17
N ARG A 413 13.19 16.65 7.98
CA ARG A 413 13.87 17.28 9.12
C ARG A 413 14.42 16.25 10.11
N THR A 414 13.66 15.18 10.31
CA THR A 414 13.97 14.08 11.23
C THR A 414 15.12 13.22 10.69
N ILE A 415 15.06 12.83 9.42
CA ILE A 415 16.12 12.08 8.73
C ILE A 415 17.40 12.92 8.62
N ALA A 416 17.28 14.22 8.37
CA ALA A 416 18.42 15.14 8.33
C ALA A 416 19.16 15.23 9.68
N ASP A 417 18.45 15.15 10.82
CA ASP A 417 19.08 15.04 12.13
C ASP A 417 19.88 13.75 12.28
N LEU A 418 19.32 12.61 11.86
CA LEU A 418 20.03 11.32 11.85
C LEU A 418 21.28 11.36 10.98
N ILE A 419 21.17 11.85 9.74
CA ILE A 419 22.28 11.94 8.79
C ILE A 419 23.40 12.83 9.35
N ARG A 420 23.06 14.01 9.89
CA ARG A 420 24.06 14.90 10.51
C ARG A 420 24.77 14.24 11.67
N PHE A 421 24.04 13.51 12.52
CA PHE A 421 24.64 12.73 13.60
C PHE A 421 25.64 11.70 13.06
N VAL A 422 25.23 10.88 12.09
CA VAL A 422 26.09 9.86 11.46
C VAL A 422 27.35 10.49 10.89
N ARG A 423 27.21 11.55 10.09
CA ARG A 423 28.34 12.25 9.46
C ARG A 423 29.28 12.91 10.47
N SER A 424 28.77 13.34 11.63
CA SER A 424 29.59 13.91 12.72
C SER A 424 30.22 12.87 13.66
N SER A 425 29.83 11.59 13.54
CA SER A 425 30.28 10.52 14.44
C SER A 425 31.63 9.94 14.01
N PRO A 426 32.39 9.30 14.92
CA PRO A 426 33.70 8.71 14.59
C PRO A 426 33.67 7.65 13.48
N PHE A 427 32.53 7.01 13.25
CA PHE A 427 32.27 6.05 12.18
C PHE A 427 31.76 6.67 10.88
N GLY A 428 31.43 7.96 10.88
CA GLY A 428 30.75 8.65 9.77
C GLY A 428 31.50 8.59 8.44
N GLU A 429 32.82 8.76 8.46
CA GLU A 429 33.69 8.66 7.27
C GLU A 429 33.76 7.24 6.69
N ARG A 430 33.28 6.24 7.42
CA ARG A 430 33.24 4.83 6.99
C ARG A 430 31.83 4.33 6.70
N THR A 431 30.81 5.19 6.81
CA THR A 431 29.41 4.81 6.63
C THR A 431 28.87 5.24 5.27
N VAL A 432 28.49 4.26 4.47
CA VAL A 432 27.66 4.47 3.26
C VAL A 432 26.20 4.53 3.69
N ILE A 433 25.48 5.55 3.20
CA ILE A 433 24.05 5.70 3.42
C ILE A 433 23.33 5.36 2.10
N VAL A 434 22.44 4.39 2.16
CA VAL A 434 21.52 4.06 1.07
C VAL A 434 20.15 4.61 1.46
N PHE A 435 19.45 5.25 0.53
CA PHE A 435 18.11 5.79 0.78
C PHE A 435 17.14 5.38 -0.31
N THR A 436 15.93 4.97 0.08
CA THR A 436 14.77 4.95 -0.81
C THR A 436 13.46 5.13 -0.03
N SER A 437 12.36 5.38 -0.74
CA SER A 437 11.00 5.02 -0.26
C SER A 437 10.64 3.62 -0.69
N ASP A 438 9.76 2.95 0.05
CA ASP A 438 9.21 1.63 -0.27
C ASP A 438 8.19 1.69 -1.44
N HIS A 439 7.36 2.71 -1.49
CA HIS A 439 6.46 3.04 -2.59
C HIS A 439 6.08 4.53 -2.54
N GLY A 440 5.22 4.95 -3.47
CA GLY A 440 4.63 6.30 -3.56
C GLY A 440 3.17 6.33 -3.13
N GLU A 441 2.45 7.36 -3.56
CA GLU A 441 1.02 7.53 -3.25
C GLU A 441 0.27 8.33 -4.32
N ALA A 442 -0.93 7.87 -4.70
CA ALA A 442 -1.79 8.54 -5.66
C ALA A 442 -2.60 9.68 -5.05
N PHE A 443 -2.70 10.78 -5.80
CA PHE A 443 -3.51 11.96 -5.53
C PHE A 443 -4.46 12.27 -6.70
N ARG A 444 -5.14 11.24 -7.21
CA ARG A 444 -6.17 11.27 -8.25
C ARG A 444 -5.70 11.56 -9.67
N GLU A 445 -4.41 11.39 -9.96
CA GLU A 445 -3.87 11.46 -11.31
C GLU A 445 -4.62 10.51 -12.26
N HIS A 446 -4.90 9.28 -11.82
CA HIS A 446 -5.68 8.28 -12.56
C HIS A 446 -7.02 7.91 -11.90
N GLY A 447 -7.50 8.76 -10.97
CA GLY A 447 -8.77 8.60 -10.27
C GLY A 447 -8.71 7.81 -8.94
N GLN A 448 -7.54 7.27 -8.58
CA GLN A 448 -7.24 6.63 -7.29
C GLN A 448 -6.75 7.66 -6.28
N LEU A 449 -6.97 7.38 -4.99
CA LEU A 449 -6.36 8.11 -3.90
C LEU A 449 -5.72 7.11 -2.94
N GLY A 450 -4.50 7.38 -2.52
CA GLY A 450 -3.73 6.50 -1.65
C GLY A 450 -2.84 5.56 -2.45
N HIS A 451 -2.50 4.43 -1.87
CA HIS A 451 -1.68 3.39 -2.50
C HIS A 451 -2.42 2.04 -2.51
N THR A 452 -1.79 0.99 -3.02
CA THR A 452 -2.36 -0.33 -3.31
C THR A 452 -3.32 -0.38 -4.51
N GLY A 453 -3.52 0.75 -5.20
CA GLY A 453 -4.58 0.95 -6.19
C GLY A 453 -4.15 0.70 -7.64
N ALA A 454 -2.85 0.82 -7.94
CA ALA A 454 -2.32 0.66 -9.29
C ALA A 454 -0.80 0.44 -9.31
N MET A 455 -0.26 -0.02 -10.46
CA MET A 455 1.19 -0.06 -10.74
C MET A 455 1.64 1.18 -11.54
N LEU A 456 1.09 2.35 -11.21
CA LEU A 456 1.36 3.63 -11.85
C LEU A 456 2.43 4.42 -11.08
N ASP A 457 3.17 5.29 -11.74
CA ASP A 457 4.37 5.94 -11.22
C ASP A 457 4.07 6.83 -10.02
N GLU A 458 2.85 7.36 -9.86
CA GLU A 458 2.45 8.01 -8.60
C GLU A 458 2.54 7.08 -7.38
N GLU A 459 2.36 5.76 -7.55
CA GLU A 459 2.45 4.76 -6.49
C GLU A 459 3.78 3.99 -6.48
N ILE A 460 4.57 3.98 -7.57
CA ILE A 460 5.80 3.15 -7.63
C ILE A 460 7.08 3.90 -7.95
N HIS A 461 7.04 5.14 -8.47
CA HIS A 461 8.26 5.93 -8.70
C HIS A 461 8.69 6.61 -7.41
N VAL A 462 9.81 6.16 -6.86
CA VAL A 462 10.27 6.52 -5.52
C VAL A 462 11.60 7.27 -5.57
N PRO A 463 11.89 8.14 -4.58
CA PRO A 463 13.20 8.75 -4.49
C PRO A 463 14.23 7.71 -4.07
N ALA A 464 15.39 7.67 -4.73
CA ALA A 464 16.55 6.93 -4.25
C ALA A 464 17.87 7.66 -4.49
N TRP A 465 18.85 7.41 -3.61
CA TRP A 465 20.22 7.90 -3.72
C TRP A 465 21.15 7.11 -2.80
N ILE A 466 22.46 7.18 -3.10
CA ILE A 466 23.53 6.64 -2.26
C ILE A 466 24.49 7.76 -1.90
N ASP A 467 24.77 7.94 -0.62
CA ASP A 467 25.78 8.89 -0.12
C ASP A 467 26.94 8.11 0.50
N ALA A 468 28.11 8.22 -0.12
CA ALA A 468 29.32 7.52 0.29
C ALA A 468 30.46 8.53 0.49
N PRO A 469 31.11 8.53 1.67
CA PRO A 469 32.33 9.31 1.87
C PRO A 469 33.45 8.92 0.89
N PRO A 470 34.42 9.82 0.64
CA PRO A 470 35.56 9.52 -0.23
C PRO A 470 36.28 8.22 0.16
N GLY A 471 36.49 7.34 -0.83
CA GLY A 471 37.15 6.05 -0.64
C GLY A 471 36.26 4.93 -0.07
N MET A 472 35.00 5.22 0.23
CA MET A 472 34.01 4.18 0.57
C MET A 472 33.37 3.53 -0.66
N LEU A 473 33.49 4.14 -1.84
CA LEU A 473 33.22 3.52 -3.14
C LEU A 473 34.51 3.55 -3.98
N GLY A 474 34.78 2.47 -4.72
CA GLY A 474 35.83 2.46 -5.73
C GLY A 474 35.40 3.23 -6.99
N GLU A 475 36.37 3.66 -7.82
CA GLU A 475 36.10 4.43 -9.04
C GLU A 475 35.11 3.72 -9.99
N ALA A 476 35.21 2.40 -10.13
CA ALA A 476 34.30 1.61 -10.95
C ALA A 476 32.88 1.55 -10.36
N GLU A 477 32.74 1.45 -9.03
CA GLU A 477 31.44 1.43 -8.35
C GLU A 477 30.74 2.79 -8.51
N GLU A 478 31.49 3.88 -8.36
CA GLU A 478 30.97 5.24 -8.55
C GLU A 478 30.58 5.50 -10.02
N ALA A 479 31.39 5.05 -10.98
CA ALA A 479 31.08 5.17 -12.40
C ALA A 479 29.81 4.40 -12.78
N ALA A 480 29.65 3.17 -12.28
CA ALA A 480 28.45 2.36 -12.51
C ALA A 480 27.18 3.07 -11.98
N LEU A 481 27.21 3.58 -10.75
CA LEU A 481 26.07 4.31 -10.19
C LEU A 481 25.74 5.59 -10.99
N ARG A 482 26.76 6.32 -11.44
CA ARG A 482 26.57 7.55 -12.24
C ARG A 482 25.98 7.26 -13.62
N GLU A 483 26.33 6.13 -14.25
CA GLU A 483 25.73 5.68 -15.50
C GLU A 483 24.22 5.41 -15.35
N LEU A 484 23.81 4.93 -14.18
CA LEU A 484 22.42 4.59 -13.87
C LEU A 484 21.56 5.78 -13.42
N ARG A 485 22.10 6.99 -13.38
CA ARG A 485 21.42 8.20 -12.86
C ARG A 485 20.02 8.39 -13.43
N GLU A 486 19.85 8.23 -14.75
CA GLU A 486 18.58 8.43 -15.46
C GLU A 486 17.98 7.12 -16.00
N ARG A 487 18.57 5.96 -15.65
CA ARG A 487 18.12 4.66 -16.14
C ARG A 487 17.13 4.03 -15.17
N PRO A 488 16.00 3.47 -15.63
CA PRO A 488 15.10 2.72 -14.77
C PRO A 488 15.83 1.60 -14.03
N VAL A 489 15.74 1.65 -12.70
CA VAL A 489 16.27 0.64 -11.77
C VAL A 489 15.17 0.28 -10.76
N PHE A 490 15.28 -0.86 -10.10
CA PHE A 490 14.16 -1.42 -9.33
C PHE A 490 14.55 -1.78 -7.90
N HIS A 491 13.57 -1.87 -7.00
CA HIS A 491 13.81 -2.34 -5.62
C HIS A 491 14.42 -3.74 -5.52
N THR A 492 14.21 -4.59 -6.53
CA THR A 492 14.90 -5.89 -6.63
C THR A 492 16.41 -5.74 -6.76
N ASP A 493 16.93 -4.60 -7.18
CA ASP A 493 18.36 -4.28 -7.30
C ASP A 493 18.97 -3.82 -5.97
N VAL A 494 18.16 -3.42 -4.99
CA VAL A 494 18.63 -2.90 -3.70
C VAL A 494 19.31 -3.99 -2.88
N THR A 495 18.71 -5.18 -2.76
CA THR A 495 19.31 -6.30 -2.02
C THR A 495 20.65 -6.74 -2.61
N PRO A 496 20.78 -7.01 -3.93
CA PRO A 496 22.08 -7.23 -4.57
C PRO A 496 23.11 -6.14 -4.29
N THR A 497 22.69 -4.87 -4.37
CA THR A 497 23.56 -3.72 -4.13
C THR A 497 24.06 -3.66 -2.70
N ILE A 498 23.20 -3.91 -1.70
CA ILE A 498 23.60 -3.95 -0.28
C ILE A 498 24.56 -5.13 -0.02
N LEU A 499 24.28 -6.32 -0.58
CA LEU A 499 25.20 -7.45 -0.47
C LEU A 499 26.56 -7.15 -1.12
N ASP A 500 26.59 -6.41 -2.22
CA ASP A 500 27.83 -5.98 -2.86
C ASP A 500 28.57 -4.91 -2.05
N LEU A 501 27.82 -3.97 -1.43
CA LEU A 501 28.35 -3.03 -0.45
C LEU A 501 29.03 -3.77 0.72
N MET A 502 28.45 -4.88 1.18
CA MET A 502 29.04 -5.70 2.25
C MET A 502 30.22 -6.57 1.79
N GLY A 503 30.50 -6.65 0.48
CA GLY A 503 31.52 -7.54 -0.06
C GLY A 503 31.05 -8.99 -0.21
N LEU A 504 29.75 -9.25 -0.12
CA LEU A 504 29.14 -10.57 -0.15
C LEU A 504 28.61 -10.97 -1.53
N TRP A 505 28.43 -10.05 -2.47
CA TRP A 505 27.80 -10.39 -3.76
C TRP A 505 28.50 -11.52 -4.52
N ASP A 506 29.83 -11.61 -4.42
CA ASP A 506 30.66 -12.65 -5.06
C ASP A 506 30.98 -13.84 -4.13
N GLU A 507 30.49 -13.85 -2.90
CA GLU A 507 30.74 -14.93 -1.92
C GLU A 507 30.17 -16.26 -2.45
N PRO A 508 31.01 -17.28 -2.69
CA PRO A 508 30.56 -18.55 -3.27
C PRO A 508 29.42 -19.22 -2.51
N GLN A 509 29.40 -19.10 -1.19
CA GLN A 509 28.39 -19.75 -0.36
C GLN A 509 26.98 -19.13 -0.51
N ILE A 510 26.87 -17.88 -0.98
CA ILE A 510 25.56 -17.26 -1.22
C ILE A 510 25.00 -17.56 -2.62
N ALA A 511 25.80 -18.15 -3.52
CA ALA A 511 25.42 -18.39 -4.91
C ALA A 511 24.06 -19.12 -5.07
N PRO A 512 23.71 -20.16 -4.27
CA PRO A 512 22.41 -20.83 -4.37
C PRO A 512 21.20 -19.94 -4.04
N PHE A 513 21.40 -18.89 -3.25
CA PHE A 513 20.35 -17.92 -2.91
C PHE A 513 20.34 -16.77 -3.91
N ARG A 514 21.52 -16.30 -4.31
CA ARG A 514 21.72 -15.24 -5.30
C ARG A 514 21.02 -15.55 -6.62
N THR A 515 21.01 -16.81 -7.06
CA THR A 515 20.34 -17.22 -8.31
C THR A 515 18.82 -17.05 -8.29
N LYS A 516 18.20 -16.89 -7.12
CA LYS A 516 16.76 -16.60 -6.97
C LYS A 516 16.46 -15.11 -6.95
N MET A 517 17.46 -14.27 -6.72
CA MET A 517 17.34 -12.81 -6.79
C MET A 517 17.31 -12.39 -8.26
N ILE A 518 16.29 -11.65 -8.65
CA ILE A 518 16.11 -11.24 -10.06
C ILE A 518 16.80 -9.90 -10.39
N GLY A 519 17.15 -9.12 -9.37
CA GLY A 519 17.82 -7.85 -9.53
C GLY A 519 19.34 -7.97 -9.71
N GLN A 520 19.97 -6.83 -9.89
CA GLN A 520 21.39 -6.68 -10.20
C GLN A 520 22.03 -5.70 -9.22
N SER A 521 23.32 -5.88 -8.91
CA SER A 521 24.04 -4.87 -8.12
C SER A 521 24.22 -3.60 -8.96
N LEU A 522 23.80 -2.46 -8.43
CA LEU A 522 23.96 -1.14 -9.06
C LEU A 522 25.41 -0.63 -8.99
N LEU A 523 26.31 -1.36 -8.33
CA LEU A 523 27.75 -1.04 -8.24
C LEU A 523 28.58 -1.65 -9.37
N ARG A 524 27.96 -2.38 -10.29
CA ARG A 524 28.63 -3.12 -11.36
C ARG A 524 28.27 -2.57 -12.72
N ASP A 525 29.21 -2.71 -13.65
CA ASP A 525 29.00 -2.44 -15.06
C ASP A 525 28.05 -3.48 -15.69
N GLY A 526 27.53 -3.17 -16.87
CA GLY A 526 26.73 -4.10 -17.64
C GLY A 526 25.30 -4.30 -17.10
N TYR A 527 24.69 -3.28 -16.50
CA TYR A 527 23.28 -3.33 -16.13
C TYR A 527 22.40 -3.63 -17.34
N GLU A 528 21.65 -4.72 -17.26
CA GLU A 528 20.73 -5.17 -18.31
C GLU A 528 19.28 -4.79 -17.97
N ASP A 529 18.53 -4.27 -18.94
CA ASP A 529 17.10 -4.03 -18.79
C ASP A 529 16.33 -5.35 -18.91
N LYS A 530 16.28 -6.11 -17.80
CA LYS A 530 15.51 -7.36 -17.71
C LYS A 530 14.03 -7.07 -17.48
N PRO A 531 13.10 -7.92 -17.96
CA PRO A 531 11.70 -7.82 -17.59
C PRO A 531 11.49 -8.04 -16.08
N ILE A 532 10.97 -7.03 -15.39
CA ILE A 532 10.70 -7.06 -13.95
C ILE A 532 9.19 -7.15 -13.72
N PRO A 533 8.70 -8.16 -12.98
CA PRO A 533 7.29 -8.25 -12.61
C PRO A 533 6.94 -7.22 -11.54
N LEU A 534 5.77 -6.60 -11.71
CA LEU A 534 5.17 -5.66 -10.77
C LEU A 534 3.88 -6.30 -10.21
N SER A 535 3.68 -6.25 -8.90
CA SER A 535 2.48 -6.83 -8.28
C SER A 535 2.25 -6.27 -6.88
N ASN A 536 1.01 -5.88 -6.58
CA ASN A 536 0.59 -5.60 -5.20
C ASN A 536 -0.01 -6.83 -4.50
N CYS A 537 0.07 -8.02 -5.10
CA CYS A 537 -0.32 -9.31 -4.52
C CYS A 537 0.92 -10.20 -4.30
N THR A 538 0.99 -10.90 -3.17
CA THR A 538 2.10 -11.82 -2.87
C THR A 538 1.60 -13.08 -2.13
N GLY A 539 2.45 -14.11 -2.01
CA GLY A 539 2.12 -15.36 -1.32
C GLY A 539 2.00 -15.24 0.21
N ILE A 540 2.45 -14.12 0.79
CA ILE A 540 2.51 -13.91 2.25
C ILE A 540 1.59 -12.80 2.77
N TRP A 541 1.13 -11.89 1.93
CA TRP A 541 0.16 -10.84 2.24
C TRP A 541 -0.90 -10.79 1.15
N GLY A 542 -2.17 -10.70 1.58
CA GLY A 542 -3.29 -10.49 0.67
C GLY A 542 -3.23 -9.10 0.05
N CYS A 543 -3.76 -8.97 -1.16
CA CYS A 543 -3.93 -7.69 -1.83
C CYS A 543 -5.36 -7.17 -1.66
N ALA A 544 -5.51 -5.86 -1.47
CA ALA A 544 -6.82 -5.21 -1.37
C ALA A 544 -7.54 -5.18 -2.73
N PHE A 545 -6.76 -4.92 -3.80
CA PHE A 545 -7.18 -4.97 -5.20
C PHE A 545 -6.11 -5.72 -5.98
N LYS A 546 -6.48 -6.56 -6.93
CA LYS A 546 -5.48 -7.25 -7.77
C LYS A 546 -4.94 -6.30 -8.85
N ASN A 547 -3.70 -5.86 -8.72
CA ASN A 547 -3.03 -5.02 -9.71
C ASN A 547 -1.64 -5.59 -9.99
N TRP A 548 -1.32 -5.80 -11.27
CA TRP A 548 -0.05 -6.36 -11.67
C TRP A 548 0.37 -5.94 -13.07
N GLY A 549 1.64 -6.17 -13.38
CA GLY A 549 2.24 -5.73 -14.62
C GLY A 549 3.66 -6.23 -14.78
N MET A 550 4.34 -5.71 -15.79
CA MET A 550 5.76 -5.93 -16.03
C MET A 550 6.40 -4.68 -16.60
N MET A 551 7.67 -4.46 -16.29
CA MET A 551 8.43 -3.34 -16.83
C MET A 551 9.76 -3.81 -17.41
N GLN A 552 10.19 -3.23 -18.53
CA GLN A 552 11.50 -3.45 -19.11
C GLN A 552 11.99 -2.15 -19.76
N GLY A 553 13.13 -1.65 -19.29
CA GLY A 553 13.60 -0.32 -19.69
C GLY A 553 12.56 0.73 -19.30
N SER A 554 12.16 1.60 -20.24
CA SER A 554 11.10 2.58 -20.01
C SER A 554 9.69 2.08 -20.32
N LEU A 555 9.54 0.89 -20.90
CA LEU A 555 8.22 0.35 -21.23
C LEU A 555 7.62 -0.36 -20.03
N LYS A 556 6.45 0.10 -19.60
CA LYS A 556 5.68 -0.50 -18.51
C LYS A 556 4.34 -0.99 -19.05
N LEU A 557 4.07 -2.25 -18.81
CA LEU A 557 2.78 -2.89 -19.03
C LEU A 557 2.09 -3.04 -17.68
N GLU A 558 0.86 -2.56 -17.54
CA GLU A 558 0.10 -2.70 -16.29
C GLU A 558 -1.38 -2.95 -16.58
N ALA A 559 -2.06 -3.55 -15.61
CA ALA A 559 -3.50 -3.59 -15.55
C ALA A 559 -3.96 -3.62 -14.09
N ARG A 560 -5.12 -3.00 -13.85
CA ARG A 560 -5.78 -2.98 -12.54
C ARG A 560 -6.92 -3.99 -12.48
N GLU A 561 -7.46 -4.19 -11.29
CA GLU A 561 -8.53 -5.17 -11.02
C GLU A 561 -9.77 -5.01 -11.92
N TRP A 562 -10.06 -3.79 -12.36
CA TRP A 562 -11.19 -3.48 -13.23
C TRP A 562 -10.84 -3.38 -14.71
N ASP A 563 -9.56 -3.45 -15.07
CA ASP A 563 -9.13 -3.36 -16.46
C ASP A 563 -9.29 -4.71 -17.16
N ARG A 564 -9.65 -4.67 -18.44
CA ARG A 564 -9.89 -5.86 -19.29
C ARG A 564 -8.90 -6.02 -20.43
N ALA A 565 -7.95 -5.12 -20.49
CA ALA A 565 -6.85 -5.12 -21.43
C ALA A 565 -5.61 -4.66 -20.69
N TRP A 566 -4.45 -5.01 -21.21
CA TRP A 566 -3.19 -4.44 -20.74
C TRP A 566 -3.03 -3.03 -21.28
N HIS A 567 -2.61 -2.13 -20.40
CA HIS A 567 -2.20 -0.77 -20.73
C HIS A 567 -0.68 -0.70 -20.83
N CYS A 568 -0.16 0.01 -21.81
CA CYS A 568 1.28 0.15 -22.03
C CYS A 568 1.68 1.62 -22.05
N TYR A 569 2.69 1.97 -21.28
CA TYR A 569 3.23 3.32 -21.17
C TYR A 569 4.75 3.31 -21.39
N ASP A 570 5.27 4.37 -21.99
CA ASP A 570 6.70 4.69 -21.96
C ASP A 570 6.92 5.73 -20.87
N VAL A 571 7.32 5.30 -19.67
CA VAL A 571 7.32 6.15 -18.47
C VAL A 571 8.39 7.26 -18.51
N LEU A 572 9.34 7.20 -19.45
CA LEU A 572 10.29 8.28 -19.65
C LEU A 572 9.78 9.31 -20.66
N ALA A 573 9.08 8.85 -21.70
CA ALA A 573 8.46 9.75 -22.70
C ALA A 573 7.13 10.33 -22.23
N ASP A 574 6.43 9.64 -21.32
CA ASP A 574 5.15 10.01 -20.72
C ASP A 574 5.18 9.75 -19.20
N PRO A 575 5.86 10.60 -18.41
CA PRO A 575 6.00 10.40 -16.96
C PRO A 575 4.68 10.51 -16.17
N MET A 576 3.62 11.01 -16.80
CA MET A 576 2.29 11.10 -16.22
C MET A 576 1.37 9.97 -16.69
N GLU A 577 1.85 9.09 -17.56
CA GLU A 577 1.16 7.89 -18.05
C GLU A 577 -0.24 8.17 -18.63
N GLN A 578 -0.38 9.31 -19.32
CA GLN A 578 -1.66 9.76 -19.87
C GLN A 578 -1.97 9.14 -21.23
N ARG A 579 -0.97 8.56 -21.90
CA ARG A 579 -1.07 8.04 -23.26
C ARG A 579 -0.83 6.53 -23.27
N ASP A 580 -1.92 5.78 -23.15
CA ASP A 580 -1.90 4.33 -23.38
C ASP A 580 -1.51 4.03 -24.85
N LEU A 581 -0.40 3.33 -25.02
CA LEU A 581 0.13 2.87 -26.30
C LEU A 581 -0.49 1.54 -26.75
N GLY A 582 -1.23 0.88 -25.85
CA GLY A 582 -1.80 -0.45 -26.01
C GLY A 582 -0.78 -1.57 -25.86
N ALA A 583 -1.25 -2.75 -25.44
CA ALA A 583 -0.43 -3.93 -25.15
C ALA A 583 0.64 -4.27 -26.20
N ALA A 584 0.33 -4.07 -27.49
CA ALA A 584 1.24 -4.37 -28.60
C ALA A 584 2.52 -3.52 -28.59
N ALA A 585 2.47 -2.29 -28.06
CA ALA A 585 3.64 -1.41 -27.96
C ALA A 585 4.69 -1.93 -26.96
N CYS A 586 4.24 -2.67 -25.94
CA CYS A 586 5.11 -3.31 -24.95
C CYS A 586 5.66 -4.68 -25.44
N GLY A 587 5.39 -5.06 -26.69
CA GLY A 587 6.00 -6.20 -27.37
C GLY A 587 5.94 -7.49 -26.57
N GLY A 588 7.12 -8.02 -26.21
CA GLY A 588 7.26 -9.28 -25.49
C GLY A 588 6.76 -9.28 -24.04
N LEU A 589 6.52 -8.11 -23.43
CA LEU A 589 6.04 -8.03 -22.04
C LEU A 589 4.62 -8.57 -21.89
N ALA A 590 3.73 -8.31 -22.83
CA ALA A 590 2.34 -8.77 -22.75
C ALA A 590 2.20 -10.30 -22.68
N PRO A 591 2.78 -11.10 -23.59
CA PRO A 591 2.71 -12.55 -23.48
C PRO A 591 3.47 -13.10 -22.25
N MET A 592 4.53 -12.42 -21.79
CA MET A 592 5.21 -12.82 -20.54
C MET A 592 4.32 -12.59 -19.31
N ALA A 593 3.64 -11.44 -19.26
CA ALA A 593 2.71 -11.10 -18.18
C ALA A 593 1.51 -12.06 -18.18
N ASP A 594 0.94 -12.39 -19.34
CA ASP A 594 -0.13 -13.38 -19.46
C ASP A 594 0.32 -14.76 -18.98
N ALA A 595 1.53 -15.20 -19.34
CA ALA A 595 2.06 -16.49 -18.90
C ALA A 595 2.32 -16.53 -17.38
N LEU A 596 2.75 -15.41 -16.81
CA LEU A 596 3.07 -15.29 -15.39
C LEU A 596 1.82 -15.17 -14.50
N PHE A 597 0.90 -14.27 -14.86
CA PHE A 597 -0.26 -13.93 -14.05
C PHE A 597 -1.54 -14.69 -14.45
N GLY A 598 -1.55 -15.33 -15.62
CA GLY A 598 -2.73 -15.99 -16.18
C GLY A 598 -3.70 -15.02 -16.89
N GLY A 599 -3.26 -13.79 -17.17
CA GLY A 599 -4.03 -12.74 -17.83
C GLY A 599 -4.03 -11.41 -17.08
N VAL A 600 -4.84 -10.48 -17.55
CA VAL A 600 -5.15 -9.23 -16.84
C VAL A 600 -5.92 -9.52 -15.54
N PRO A 601 -5.77 -8.71 -14.48
CA PRO A 601 -6.46 -8.96 -13.22
C PRO A 601 -7.98 -9.07 -13.35
N GLY A 602 -8.60 -8.21 -14.17
CA GLY A 602 -10.05 -8.19 -14.39
C GLY A 602 -10.61 -9.39 -15.16
N ALA A 603 -9.76 -10.31 -15.64
CA ALA A 603 -10.19 -11.57 -16.25
C ALA A 603 -10.46 -12.69 -15.21
N HIS A 604 -9.98 -12.54 -13.97
CA HIS A 604 -10.08 -13.52 -12.88
C HIS A 604 -11.23 -13.23 -11.91
#